data_AF-A0A962ZN40-F1
#
_entry.id   AF-A0A962ZN40-F1
#
_cell.length_a   1.000
_cell.length_b   1.000
_cell.length_c   1.000
_cell.angle_alpha   90.00
_cell.angle_beta   90.00
_cell.angle_gamma   90.00
#
_symmetry.space_group_name_H-M   'P 1'
#
loop_
_entity.id
_entity.type
_entity.pdbx_description
1 polymer ?
#
loop_
_entity_poly.entity_id
_entity_poly.type
_entity_poly.pdbx_seq_one_letter_code
_entity_poly.pdbx_strand_id
1 'polypeptide(L)'
;IDLGPEGGSGGGEIIATGLRNSVGFDWAPWNGALYATDNGRDMLGDDFPPCELNRIEQGNFYGWPYFNGANVPDPDMGPDPEAAVRQPVPPVHGFRAHNAPLGIRFLDGSRLPQAYRRSALVALHGSWNRSEPDGYKVVSLHWDDTGAVEERDFLWGLNVNGKIHGRPVDVAQGPDGAIYISDDYAGAVYRIARGEGTDAALAGVAATRFDPEPPGWLASADLPALAATGKALYDRHACAACHEQGANAKSLANLNQRLGYAAVIDALAAPQSPMPVYAFTPEQQRALAVFLLAPEQAR
;
A
#
# COMPACT_ATOMS: atom_id res chain seq x y z
N ILE A 1 3.77 3.91 17.42
CA ILE A 1 4.60 2.71 17.24
C ILE A 1 4.80 2.10 18.62
N ASP A 2 4.40 0.84 18.80
CA ASP A 2 4.58 0.08 20.02
C ASP A 2 5.68 -0.97 19.76
N LEU A 3 6.79 -0.90 20.51
CA LEU A 3 7.92 -1.82 20.38
C LEU A 3 8.10 -2.56 21.71
N GLY A 4 7.27 -3.58 21.93
CA GLY A 4 7.41 -4.47 23.09
C GLY A 4 8.56 -5.47 22.92
N PRO A 5 9.26 -5.86 23.99
CA PRO A 5 10.27 -6.92 23.91
C PRO A 5 9.59 -8.28 23.66
N GLU A 6 10.14 -9.07 22.73
CA GLU A 6 9.69 -10.44 22.51
C GLU A 6 9.91 -11.28 23.78
N GLY A 7 8.81 -11.76 24.39
CA GLY A 7 8.87 -12.84 25.38
C GLY A 7 8.64 -12.48 26.86
N GLY A 8 7.74 -11.56 27.19
CA GLY A 8 7.25 -11.42 28.58
C GLY A 8 6.15 -10.37 28.75
N SER A 9 4.94 -10.81 29.11
CA SER A 9 3.79 -10.01 29.57
C SER A 9 3.72 -8.53 29.12
N GLY A 10 3.62 -8.30 27.80
CA GLY A 10 2.68 -7.38 27.14
C GLY A 10 2.49 -5.96 27.67
N GLY A 11 3.54 -5.29 28.15
CA GLY A 11 3.52 -3.85 28.39
C GLY A 11 4.10 -3.12 27.20
N GLY A 12 3.26 -2.81 26.21
CA GLY A 12 3.67 -1.96 25.09
C GLY A 12 4.07 -0.56 25.56
N GLU A 13 5.15 -0.01 25.01
CA GLU A 13 5.60 1.34 25.31
C GLU A 13 5.23 2.28 24.15
N ILE A 14 4.59 3.40 24.48
CA ILE A 14 4.32 4.45 23.51
C ILE A 14 5.63 5.20 23.24
N ILE A 15 6.23 4.91 22.08
CA ILE A 15 7.46 5.60 21.66
C ILE A 15 7.14 7.00 21.11
N ALA A 16 6.05 7.16 20.36
CA ALA A 16 5.67 8.44 19.77
C ALA A 16 4.15 8.52 19.58
N THR A 17 3.64 9.75 19.59
CA THR A 17 2.21 10.06 19.40
C THR A 17 2.01 11.05 18.25
N GLY A 18 0.78 11.25 17.81
CA GLY A 18 0.48 12.21 16.75
C GLY A 18 0.92 11.80 15.35
N LEU A 19 0.98 10.49 15.10
CA LEU A 19 1.16 9.92 13.77
C LEU A 19 -0.18 9.36 13.29
N ARG A 20 -0.61 9.67 12.08
CA ARG A 20 -1.94 9.25 11.59
C ARG A 20 -1.97 7.76 11.26
N ASN A 21 -1.03 7.31 10.43
CA ASN A 21 -0.97 5.95 9.92
C ASN A 21 0.45 5.65 9.43
N SER A 22 1.33 5.37 10.38
CA SER A 22 2.73 5.05 10.12
C SER A 22 2.94 3.56 9.90
N VAL A 23 2.87 3.15 8.64
CA VAL A 23 2.93 1.74 8.24
C VAL A 23 4.38 1.25 8.20
N GLY A 24 5.27 2.03 7.60
CA GLY A 24 6.67 1.66 7.39
C GLY A 24 7.58 2.37 8.37
N PHE A 25 8.55 1.64 8.93
CA PHE A 25 9.61 2.24 9.72
C PHE A 25 10.90 1.42 9.58
N ASP A 26 12.05 2.10 9.73
CA ASP A 26 13.35 1.45 9.75
C ASP A 26 14.37 2.33 10.51
N TRP A 27 15.52 1.74 10.83
CA TRP A 27 16.60 2.42 11.54
C TRP A 27 17.75 2.77 10.59
N ALA A 28 18.16 4.02 10.59
CA ALA A 28 19.29 4.48 9.79
C ALA A 28 20.60 3.84 10.30
N PRO A 29 21.39 3.17 9.46
CA PRO A 29 22.55 2.39 9.90
C PRO A 29 23.72 3.26 10.37
N TRP A 30 23.75 4.56 10.02
CA TRP A 30 24.85 5.46 10.36
C TRP A 30 24.72 6.12 11.74
N ASN A 31 23.51 6.21 12.30
CA ASN A 31 23.27 6.85 13.60
C ASN A 31 22.22 6.15 14.47
N GLY A 32 21.61 5.06 14.01
CA GLY A 32 20.57 4.32 14.73
C GLY A 32 19.25 5.08 14.91
N ALA A 33 19.05 6.21 14.22
CA ALA A 33 17.81 6.97 14.32
C ALA A 33 16.66 6.21 13.66
N LEU A 34 15.51 6.16 14.34
CA LEU A 34 14.28 5.58 13.83
C LEU A 34 13.59 6.56 12.90
N TYR A 35 13.16 6.09 11.73
CA TYR A 35 12.34 6.86 10.81
C TYR A 35 11.07 6.09 10.49
N ALA A 36 9.94 6.79 10.41
CA ALA A 36 8.67 6.20 10.04
C ALA A 36 7.99 7.03 8.94
N THR A 37 7.44 6.35 7.94
CA THR A 37 6.56 6.97 6.96
C THR A 37 5.21 7.24 7.61
N ASP A 38 4.47 8.26 7.17
CA ASP A 38 3.11 8.51 7.63
C ASP A 38 2.20 8.92 6.47
N ASN A 39 1.01 8.33 6.43
CA ASN A 39 0.02 8.63 5.41
C ASN A 39 -0.81 9.85 5.84
N GLY A 40 -0.65 10.96 5.12
CA GLY A 40 -1.38 12.21 5.36
C GLY A 40 -2.91 12.06 5.31
N ARG A 41 -3.62 13.07 5.83
CA ARG A 41 -5.09 13.10 5.88
C ARG A 41 -5.72 13.02 4.48
N ASP A 42 -6.91 12.44 4.42
CA ASP A 42 -7.75 12.43 3.22
C ASP A 42 -8.70 13.65 3.16
N MET A 43 -9.22 13.95 1.96
CA MET A 43 -10.35 14.87 1.71
C MET A 43 -10.09 16.36 1.95
N LEU A 44 -8.83 16.83 1.84
CA LEU A 44 -8.47 18.25 1.87
C LEU A 44 -7.99 18.79 0.51
N GLY A 45 -8.21 18.04 -0.56
CA GLY A 45 -7.85 18.38 -1.94
C GLY A 45 -6.74 17.50 -2.50
N ASP A 46 -6.43 17.70 -3.78
CA ASP A 46 -5.50 16.84 -4.52
C ASP A 46 -4.03 17.00 -4.11
N ASP A 47 -3.66 18.20 -3.64
CA ASP A 47 -2.27 18.55 -3.35
C ASP A 47 -2.02 18.83 -1.85
N PHE A 48 -2.99 18.52 -0.98
CA PHE A 48 -2.85 18.69 0.46
C PHE A 48 -3.67 17.66 1.26
N PRO A 49 -3.17 17.20 2.43
CA PRO A 49 -1.83 17.40 2.98
C PRO A 49 -0.77 16.46 2.38
N PRO A 50 0.53 16.79 2.51
CA PRO A 50 1.60 15.88 2.12
C PRO A 50 1.54 14.58 2.95
N CYS A 51 2.10 13.50 2.40
CA CYS A 51 2.53 12.37 3.23
C CYS A 51 3.92 12.66 3.81
N GLU A 52 4.33 11.96 4.85
CA GLU A 52 5.48 12.38 5.65
C GLU A 52 6.50 11.26 5.84
N LEU A 53 7.76 11.66 6.03
CA LEU A 53 8.77 10.88 6.72
C LEU A 53 9.13 11.61 8.01
N ASN A 54 8.97 10.93 9.14
CA ASN A 54 9.24 11.46 10.46
C ASN A 54 10.47 10.78 11.07
N ARG A 55 11.41 11.57 11.61
CA ARG A 55 12.47 11.06 12.48
C ARG A 55 11.88 10.91 13.88
N ILE A 56 11.72 9.67 14.33
CA ILE A 56 11.03 9.32 15.55
C ILE A 56 11.96 9.48 16.76
N GLU A 57 11.51 10.26 17.73
CA GLU A 57 12.16 10.52 19.01
C GLU A 57 11.15 10.19 20.13
N GLN A 58 11.65 9.55 21.18
CA GLN A 58 10.80 9.01 22.24
C GLN A 58 10.04 10.12 22.98
N GLY A 59 8.73 9.91 23.18
CA GLY A 59 7.84 10.82 23.89
C GLY A 59 7.33 12.01 23.07
N ASN A 60 7.79 12.17 21.82
CA ASN A 60 7.39 13.30 21.00
C ASN A 60 6.00 13.12 20.36
N PHE A 61 5.43 14.25 19.98
CA PHE A 61 4.15 14.38 19.29
C PHE A 61 4.38 14.89 17.86
N TYR A 62 3.76 14.25 16.87
CA TYR A 62 4.00 14.48 15.44
C TYR A 62 2.84 15.16 14.70
N GLY A 63 1.90 15.77 15.43
CA GLY A 63 0.90 16.67 14.85
C GLY A 63 -0.51 16.12 14.76
N TRP A 64 -0.70 14.87 14.35
CA TRP A 64 -2.05 14.31 14.17
C TRP A 64 -2.83 14.25 15.51
N PRO A 65 -4.14 14.62 15.54
CA PRO A 65 -4.97 15.04 14.43
C PRO A 65 -5.00 16.56 14.16
N TYR A 66 -4.31 17.37 14.95
CA TYR A 66 -4.47 18.82 14.94
C TYR A 66 -3.62 19.54 13.89
N PHE A 67 -2.57 18.89 13.40
CA PHE A 67 -1.63 19.44 12.44
C PHE A 67 -1.35 18.44 11.32
N ASN A 68 -1.08 18.97 10.13
CA ASN A 68 -0.70 18.24 8.94
C ASN A 68 0.64 18.77 8.40
N GLY A 69 1.50 17.90 7.87
CA GLY A 69 2.75 18.30 7.21
C GLY A 69 3.68 19.07 8.15
N ALA A 70 4.20 20.20 7.66
CA ALA A 70 5.05 21.10 8.44
C ALA A 70 4.26 21.94 9.46
N ASN A 71 3.54 21.27 10.37
CA ASN A 71 2.77 21.86 11.46
C ASN A 71 1.64 22.82 11.01
N VAL A 72 1.03 22.56 9.84
CA VAL A 72 -0.11 23.34 9.35
C VAL A 72 -1.37 22.89 10.10
N PRO A 73 -2.10 23.79 10.79
CA PRO A 73 -3.31 23.40 11.52
C PRO A 73 -4.35 22.73 10.62
N ASP A 74 -4.97 21.67 11.11
CA ASP A 74 -6.09 21.03 10.43
C ASP A 74 -7.34 21.94 10.49
N PRO A 75 -8.04 22.17 9.36
CA PRO A 75 -9.18 23.09 9.32
C PRO A 75 -10.41 22.57 10.10
N ASP A 76 -10.52 21.27 10.35
CA ASP A 76 -11.72 20.65 10.91
C ASP A 76 -11.55 20.19 12.37
N MET A 77 -10.31 19.99 12.83
CA MET A 77 -10.04 19.41 14.16
C MET A 77 -9.98 20.44 15.30
N GLY A 78 -9.99 21.74 14.97
CA GLY A 78 -9.87 22.82 15.95
C GLY A 78 -8.48 22.89 16.61
N PRO A 79 -8.33 23.71 17.66
CA PRO A 79 -7.05 23.86 18.34
C PRO A 79 -6.71 22.60 19.14
N ASP A 80 -5.40 22.31 19.22
CA ASP A 80 -4.88 21.24 20.06
C ASP A 80 -5.16 21.54 21.56
N PRO A 81 -5.92 20.69 22.27
CA PRO A 81 -6.25 20.89 23.69
C PRO A 81 -5.03 20.80 24.61
N GLU A 82 -3.92 20.20 24.17
CA GLU A 82 -2.69 20.03 24.94
C GLU A 82 -1.53 20.92 24.42
N ALA A 83 -1.83 21.93 23.61
CA ALA A 83 -0.83 22.85 23.04
C ALA A 83 0.05 23.56 24.09
N ALA A 84 -0.39 23.60 25.35
CA ALA A 84 0.37 24.16 26.46
C ALA A 84 1.51 23.24 26.95
N VAL A 85 1.43 21.93 26.68
CA VAL A 85 2.37 20.92 27.22
C VAL A 85 3.03 20.06 26.15
N ARG A 86 2.53 20.07 24.90
CA ARG A 86 3.18 19.43 23.76
C ARG A 86 3.22 20.33 22.55
N GLN A 87 4.23 20.14 21.71
CA GLN A 87 4.36 20.80 20.41
C GLN A 87 4.61 19.76 19.31
N PRO A 88 4.05 19.97 18.10
CA PRO A 88 4.24 19.05 17.00
C PRO A 88 5.66 19.16 16.42
N VAL A 89 6.31 18.02 16.24
CA VAL A 89 7.59 17.90 15.56
C VAL A 89 7.33 17.80 14.05
N PRO A 90 7.91 18.69 13.22
CA PRO A 90 7.70 18.64 11.78
C PRO A 90 8.42 17.44 11.14
N PRO A 91 7.94 16.97 9.98
CA PRO A 91 8.57 15.87 9.25
C PRO A 91 9.94 16.28 8.70
N VAL A 92 10.82 15.28 8.54
CA VAL A 92 12.14 15.49 7.93
C VAL A 92 12.08 15.49 6.39
N HIS A 93 11.01 14.93 5.82
CA HIS A 93 10.74 14.94 4.39
C HIS A 93 9.23 14.86 4.14
N GLY A 94 8.75 15.59 3.14
CA GLY A 94 7.36 15.54 2.68
C GLY A 94 7.28 14.89 1.31
N PHE A 95 6.51 13.83 1.20
CA PHE A 95 6.11 13.28 -0.09
C PHE A 95 4.92 14.09 -0.64
N ARG A 96 4.63 13.99 -1.94
CA ARG A 96 3.42 14.62 -2.48
C ARG A 96 2.18 14.00 -1.82
N ALA A 97 1.12 14.80 -1.78
CA ALA A 97 -0.14 14.40 -1.17
C ALA A 97 -0.65 13.07 -1.76
N HIS A 98 -1.16 12.23 -0.88
CA HIS A 98 -1.79 10.94 -1.22
C HIS A 98 -0.87 9.91 -1.88
N ASN A 99 0.45 10.07 -1.90
CA ASN A 99 1.36 9.05 -2.47
C ASN A 99 1.34 7.70 -1.72
N ALA A 100 0.86 7.71 -0.48
CA ALA A 100 0.75 6.55 0.39
C ALA A 100 2.08 5.79 0.61
N PRO A 101 3.04 6.37 1.35
CA PRO A 101 4.32 5.72 1.66
C PRO A 101 4.11 4.58 2.67
N LEU A 102 4.24 3.33 2.22
CA LEU A 102 3.94 2.16 3.04
C LEU A 102 5.17 1.50 3.64
N GLY A 103 6.20 1.23 2.83
CA GLY A 103 7.43 0.57 3.29
C GLY A 103 8.64 1.46 3.13
N ILE A 104 9.61 1.32 4.04
CA ILE A 104 10.89 2.02 4.00
C ILE A 104 12.01 1.05 4.34
N ARG A 105 13.13 1.15 3.62
CA ARG A 105 14.34 0.39 3.92
C ARG A 105 15.59 1.23 3.76
N PHE A 106 16.35 1.40 4.83
CA PHE A 106 17.71 1.95 4.73
C PHE A 106 18.62 0.92 4.06
N LEU A 107 19.42 1.40 3.10
CA LEU A 107 20.28 0.54 2.31
C LEU A 107 21.65 0.40 2.96
N ASP A 108 22.17 -0.83 2.95
CA ASP A 108 23.58 -1.09 3.13
C ASP A 108 24.32 -0.66 1.84
N GLY A 109 24.97 0.50 1.94
CA GLY A 109 25.75 1.09 0.85
C GLY A 109 26.99 0.29 0.45
N SER A 110 27.42 -0.72 1.22
CA SER A 110 28.62 -1.51 0.90
C SER A 110 28.49 -2.36 -0.38
N ARG A 111 27.25 -2.70 -0.77
CA ARG A 111 26.93 -3.50 -1.97
C ARG A 111 26.34 -2.67 -3.11
N LEU A 112 26.02 -1.39 -2.87
CA LEU A 112 25.39 -0.50 -3.85
C LEU A 112 26.38 0.55 -4.38
N PRO A 113 26.07 1.24 -5.49
CA PRO A 113 26.91 2.33 -5.97
C PRO A 113 27.12 3.37 -4.87
N GLN A 114 28.25 4.07 -4.87
CA GLN A 114 28.61 5.04 -3.82
C GLN A 114 27.52 6.10 -3.58
N ALA A 115 26.74 6.43 -4.62
CA ALA A 115 25.60 7.32 -4.53
C ALA A 115 24.53 6.89 -3.50
N TYR A 116 24.49 5.63 -3.07
CA TYR A 116 23.51 5.07 -2.11
C TYR A 116 24.10 4.85 -0.70
N ARG A 117 25.23 5.47 -0.35
CA ARG A 117 25.90 5.26 0.95
C ARG A 117 25.08 5.74 2.16
N ARG A 118 24.22 6.74 1.98
CA ARG A 118 23.32 7.29 3.01
C ARG A 118 21.92 7.45 2.43
N SER A 119 21.32 6.32 2.08
CA SER A 119 20.03 6.33 1.40
C SER A 119 19.07 5.28 1.93
N ALA A 120 17.79 5.55 1.72
CA ALA A 120 16.70 4.61 1.94
C ALA A 120 15.85 4.52 0.67
N LEU A 121 15.16 3.39 0.51
CA LEU A 121 14.10 3.25 -0.48
C LEU A 121 12.74 3.32 0.21
N VAL A 122 11.78 4.01 -0.40
CA VAL A 122 10.41 4.13 0.09
C VAL A 122 9.44 3.69 -1.00
N ALA A 123 8.55 2.76 -0.66
CA ALA A 123 7.49 2.29 -1.54
C ALA A 123 6.27 3.22 -1.45
N LEU A 124 5.97 3.91 -2.56
CA LEU A 124 4.81 4.78 -2.71
C LEU A 124 3.68 4.00 -3.39
N HIS A 125 2.71 3.56 -2.59
CA HIS A 125 1.62 2.66 -3.00
C HIS A 125 0.62 3.31 -3.98
N GLY A 126 0.60 4.64 -3.99
CA GLY A 126 -0.16 5.45 -4.94
C GLY A 126 -1.53 5.88 -4.44
N SER A 127 -1.95 7.03 -4.95
CA SER A 127 -3.14 7.76 -4.51
C SER A 127 -4.44 7.12 -4.96
N TRP A 128 -5.41 7.00 -4.07
CA TRP A 128 -6.78 6.65 -4.46
C TRP A 128 -7.73 7.87 -4.49
N ASN A 129 -7.35 8.98 -3.85
CA ASN A 129 -8.18 10.15 -3.59
C ASN A 129 -7.64 11.43 -4.24
N ARG A 130 -7.21 11.32 -5.51
CA ARG A 130 -6.76 12.45 -6.35
C ARG A 130 -7.43 12.36 -7.72
N SER A 131 -7.66 13.51 -8.35
CA SER A 131 -8.18 13.56 -9.72
C SER A 131 -7.20 12.96 -10.73
N GLU A 132 -5.90 13.23 -10.54
CA GLU A 132 -4.80 12.63 -11.30
C GLU A 132 -4.00 11.66 -10.40
N PRO A 133 -3.98 10.35 -10.70
CA PRO A 133 -3.27 9.37 -9.89
C PRO A 133 -1.76 9.61 -9.88
N ASP A 134 -1.15 9.53 -8.70
CA ASP A 134 0.28 9.78 -8.49
C ASP A 134 0.85 8.85 -7.42
N GLY A 135 2.18 8.72 -7.38
CA GLY A 135 2.90 7.69 -6.63
C GLY A 135 3.15 6.50 -7.53
N TYR A 136 2.76 5.30 -7.11
CA TYR A 136 2.94 4.06 -7.88
C TYR A 136 4.38 3.88 -8.34
N LYS A 137 5.30 4.02 -7.38
CA LYS A 137 6.73 4.01 -7.62
C LYS A 137 7.48 3.68 -6.34
N VAL A 138 8.76 3.34 -6.48
CA VAL A 138 9.71 3.35 -5.38
C VAL A 138 10.63 4.54 -5.59
N VAL A 139 10.79 5.34 -4.54
CA VAL A 139 11.74 6.46 -4.52
C VAL A 139 12.94 6.11 -3.65
N SER A 140 14.06 6.76 -3.94
CA SER A 140 15.25 6.74 -3.11
C SER A 140 15.40 8.09 -2.43
N LEU A 141 15.59 8.07 -1.12
CA LEU A 141 15.87 9.23 -0.29
C LEU A 141 17.36 9.24 0.02
N HIS A 142 18.02 10.38 -0.19
CA HIS A 142 19.47 10.55 -0.01
C HIS A 142 19.73 11.64 1.01
N TRP A 143 20.46 11.31 2.08
CA TRP A 143 20.82 12.26 3.13
C TRP A 143 22.18 12.88 2.85
N ASP A 144 22.24 14.20 2.92
CA ASP A 144 23.51 14.93 2.95
C ASP A 144 24.11 14.99 4.37
N ASP A 145 25.23 15.70 4.50
CA ASP A 145 25.93 15.87 5.78
C ASP A 145 25.20 16.80 6.76
N THR A 146 24.27 17.62 6.27
CA THR A 146 23.40 18.47 7.11
C THR A 146 22.15 17.72 7.59
N GLY A 147 21.83 16.59 6.98
CA GLY A 147 20.64 15.80 7.23
C GLY A 147 19.47 16.15 6.31
N ALA A 148 19.67 17.03 5.33
CA ALA A 148 18.68 17.30 4.29
C ALA A 148 18.48 16.07 3.40
N VAL A 149 17.24 15.87 2.95
CA VAL A 149 16.83 14.71 2.17
C VAL A 149 16.56 15.13 0.72
N GLU A 150 17.22 14.46 -0.21
CA GLU A 150 16.94 14.54 -1.64
C GLU A 150 16.18 13.28 -2.09
N GLU A 151 15.01 13.46 -2.73
CA GLU A 151 14.22 12.38 -3.30
C GLU A 151 14.55 12.20 -4.79
N ARG A 152 14.71 10.94 -5.21
CA ARG A 152 14.91 10.55 -6.63
C ARG A 152 14.10 9.30 -6.96
N ASP A 153 13.58 9.21 -8.18
CA ASP A 153 12.92 7.99 -8.65
C ASP A 153 13.90 6.80 -8.70
N PHE A 154 13.48 5.63 -8.20
CA PHE A 154 14.26 4.39 -8.22
C PHE A 154 13.61 3.32 -9.12
N LEU A 155 12.31 3.05 -8.91
CA LEU A 155 11.48 2.20 -9.77
C LEU A 155 10.21 2.98 -10.12
N TRP A 156 9.96 3.19 -11.41
CA TRP A 156 8.78 3.92 -11.90
C TRP A 156 8.14 3.17 -13.09
N GLY A 157 7.07 3.73 -13.65
CA GLY A 157 6.32 3.11 -14.75
C GLY A 157 5.23 2.14 -14.30
N LEU A 158 4.93 2.08 -13.00
CA LEU A 158 3.78 1.33 -12.47
C LEU A 158 2.46 2.12 -12.60
N ASN A 159 2.54 3.36 -13.07
CA ASN A 159 1.42 4.14 -13.58
C ASN A 159 1.83 4.71 -14.95
N VAL A 160 1.05 4.39 -15.99
CA VAL A 160 1.27 4.90 -17.35
C VAL A 160 -0.02 5.55 -17.82
N ASN A 161 -0.01 6.88 -17.93
CA ASN A 161 -1.15 7.69 -18.37
C ASN A 161 -2.45 7.39 -17.57
N GLY A 162 -2.33 7.25 -16.24
CA GLY A 162 -3.45 6.94 -15.34
C GLY A 162 -3.81 5.45 -15.27
N LYS A 163 -3.22 4.61 -16.11
CA LYS A 163 -3.38 3.15 -16.02
C LYS A 163 -2.40 2.59 -14.99
N ILE A 164 -2.95 2.04 -13.91
CA ILE A 164 -2.18 1.41 -12.83
C ILE A 164 -1.78 -0.01 -13.23
N HIS A 165 -0.49 -0.28 -13.15
CA HIS A 165 0.15 -1.56 -13.43
C HIS A 165 0.73 -2.24 -12.19
N GLY A 166 0.96 -1.47 -11.13
CA GLY A 166 1.52 -1.97 -9.88
C GLY A 166 1.37 -0.97 -8.74
N ARG A 167 1.35 -1.48 -7.51
CA ARG A 167 1.27 -0.70 -6.27
C ARG A 167 2.30 -1.25 -5.29
N PRO A 168 3.49 -0.64 -5.21
CA PRO A 168 4.55 -1.16 -4.35
C PRO A 168 4.17 -0.96 -2.88
N VAL A 169 4.36 -2.00 -2.05
CA VAL A 169 4.01 -1.99 -0.63
C VAL A 169 5.24 -1.88 0.24
N ASP A 170 6.21 -2.78 0.09
CA ASP A 170 7.38 -2.83 0.93
C ASP A 170 8.67 -3.12 0.15
N VAL A 171 9.82 -2.79 0.75
CA VAL A 171 11.14 -2.93 0.16
C VAL A 171 12.08 -3.68 1.11
N ALA A 172 12.79 -4.67 0.59
CA ALA A 172 13.84 -5.38 1.32
C ALA A 172 15.14 -5.40 0.51
N GLN A 173 16.28 -5.40 1.21
CA GLN A 173 17.59 -5.63 0.61
C GLN A 173 18.07 -7.04 0.98
N GLY A 174 18.34 -7.86 -0.03
CA GLY A 174 18.89 -9.20 0.13
C GLY A 174 20.39 -9.18 0.49
N PRO A 175 20.93 -10.31 0.99
CA PRO A 175 22.34 -10.42 1.38
C PRO A 175 23.32 -10.33 0.20
N ASP A 176 22.83 -10.48 -1.04
CA ASP A 176 23.55 -10.26 -2.30
C ASP A 176 23.54 -8.79 -2.75
N GLY A 177 22.81 -7.92 -2.03
CA GLY A 177 22.61 -6.52 -2.39
C GLY A 177 21.46 -6.28 -3.37
N ALA A 178 20.74 -7.32 -3.79
CA ALA A 178 19.53 -7.16 -4.60
C ALA A 178 18.41 -6.51 -3.78
N ILE A 179 17.57 -5.75 -4.46
CA ILE A 179 16.40 -5.09 -3.88
C ILE A 179 15.16 -5.90 -4.27
N TYR A 180 14.32 -6.20 -3.29
CA TYR A 180 13.04 -6.88 -3.45
C TYR A 180 11.93 -5.90 -3.13
N ILE A 181 10.93 -5.79 -4.00
CA ILE A 181 9.78 -4.89 -3.84
C ILE A 181 8.52 -5.71 -3.98
N SER A 182 7.67 -5.70 -2.95
CA SER A 182 6.36 -6.36 -3.00
C SER A 182 5.32 -5.46 -3.69
N ASP A 183 4.41 -6.09 -4.43
CA ASP A 183 3.32 -5.41 -5.14
C ASP A 183 2.01 -6.18 -4.93
N ASP A 184 1.11 -5.62 -4.12
CA ASP A 184 -0.16 -6.25 -3.78
C ASP A 184 -1.19 -6.15 -4.92
N TYR A 185 -1.06 -5.16 -5.79
CA TYR A 185 -1.94 -4.97 -6.94
C TYR A 185 -1.63 -5.97 -8.05
N ALA A 186 -0.35 -6.20 -8.34
CA ALA A 186 0.09 -7.21 -9.30
C ALA A 186 0.11 -8.61 -8.68
N GLY A 187 0.26 -8.74 -7.36
CA GLY A 187 0.49 -10.03 -6.69
C GLY A 187 1.88 -10.57 -7.00
N ALA A 188 2.86 -9.67 -7.04
CA ALA A 188 4.21 -9.94 -7.49
C ALA A 188 5.26 -9.47 -6.47
N VAL A 189 6.48 -10.01 -6.59
CA VAL A 189 7.68 -9.47 -5.95
C VAL A 189 8.70 -9.19 -7.04
N TYR A 190 9.07 -7.93 -7.22
CA TYR A 190 10.11 -7.52 -8.16
C TYR A 190 11.48 -7.71 -7.51
N ARG A 191 12.42 -8.34 -8.20
CA ARG A 191 13.83 -8.39 -7.80
C ARG A 191 14.66 -7.52 -8.73
N ILE A 192 15.28 -6.48 -8.17
CA ILE A 192 16.18 -5.56 -8.86
C ILE A 192 17.61 -5.87 -8.40
N ALA A 193 18.47 -6.26 -9.33
CA ALA A 193 19.87 -6.51 -9.07
C ALA A 193 20.72 -5.83 -10.15
N ARG A 194 21.99 -5.54 -9.84
CA ARG A 194 22.93 -5.15 -10.90
C ARG A 194 23.06 -6.31 -11.88
N GLY A 195 22.82 -6.06 -13.16
CA GLY A 195 23.15 -7.02 -14.20
C GLY A 195 24.66 -7.00 -14.48
N GLU A 196 25.30 -8.16 -14.57
CA GLU A 196 26.25 -8.33 -15.67
C GLU A 196 25.41 -8.39 -16.93
N GLY A 197 25.76 -7.62 -17.97
CA GLY A 197 24.95 -7.51 -19.18
C GLY A 197 24.69 -8.88 -19.80
N THR A 198 23.53 -9.45 -19.52
CA THR A 198 22.97 -10.55 -20.28
C THR A 198 21.61 -10.09 -20.76
N ASP A 199 21.44 -10.03 -22.08
CA ASP A 199 20.17 -9.89 -22.81
C ASP A 199 19.24 -11.09 -22.57
N ALA A 200 19.22 -11.64 -21.36
CA ALA A 200 18.12 -12.46 -20.91
C ALA A 200 16.99 -11.48 -20.63
N ALA A 201 16.17 -11.23 -21.65
CA ALA A 201 14.83 -10.70 -21.45
C ALA A 201 14.25 -11.45 -20.25
N LEU A 202 13.94 -10.72 -19.18
CA LEU A 202 13.13 -11.26 -18.10
C LEU A 202 11.89 -11.79 -18.80
N ALA A 203 11.76 -13.11 -18.91
CA ALA A 203 10.54 -13.72 -19.35
C ALA A 203 9.51 -13.17 -18.38
N GLY A 204 8.66 -12.26 -18.86
CA GLY A 204 7.63 -11.64 -18.07
C GLY A 204 6.72 -12.76 -17.62
N VAL A 205 7.00 -13.33 -16.45
CA VAL A 205 5.99 -14.04 -15.70
C VAL A 205 5.13 -12.91 -15.16
N ALA A 206 4.29 -12.35 -16.02
CA ALA A 206 3.06 -11.79 -15.55
C ALA A 206 2.45 -12.92 -14.73
N ALA A 207 2.46 -12.79 -13.40
CA ALA A 207 1.67 -13.65 -12.56
C ALA A 207 0.23 -13.41 -13.01
N THR A 208 -0.24 -14.22 -13.96
CA THR A 208 -1.57 -14.08 -14.49
C THR A 208 -2.47 -14.45 -13.33
N ARG A 209 -3.27 -13.49 -12.84
CA ARG A 209 -4.34 -13.79 -11.88
C ARG A 209 -5.49 -14.58 -12.51
N PHE A 210 -5.35 -14.92 -13.79
CA PHE A 210 -6.20 -15.88 -14.48
C PHE A 210 -5.84 -17.30 -14.07
N ASP A 211 -6.86 -18.15 -14.02
CA ASP A 211 -6.63 -19.57 -13.86
C ASP A 211 -5.94 -20.09 -15.13
N PRO A 212 -4.79 -20.80 -15.03
CA PRO A 212 -4.13 -21.37 -16.20
C PRO A 212 -5.02 -22.42 -16.88
N GLU A 213 -5.88 -23.08 -16.11
CA GLU A 213 -6.93 -23.98 -16.54
C GLU A 213 -8.17 -23.71 -15.68
N PRO A 214 -9.40 -23.84 -16.23
CA PRO A 214 -10.62 -23.68 -15.44
C PRO A 214 -10.62 -24.62 -14.22
N PRO A 215 -10.99 -24.15 -13.01
CA PRO A 215 -11.09 -25.01 -11.84
C PRO A 215 -11.95 -26.26 -12.09
N GLY A 216 -11.48 -27.42 -11.64
CA GLY A 216 -12.15 -28.70 -11.92
C GLY A 216 -13.61 -28.80 -11.43
N TRP A 217 -14.01 -27.99 -10.43
CA TRP A 217 -15.40 -27.93 -9.98
C TRP A 217 -16.36 -27.29 -10.99
N LEU A 218 -15.86 -26.47 -11.93
CA LEU A 218 -16.69 -25.87 -12.98
C LEU A 218 -17.24 -26.90 -13.95
N ALA A 219 -16.48 -27.97 -14.22
CA ALA A 219 -16.83 -28.96 -15.24
C ALA A 219 -18.14 -29.72 -14.94
N SER A 220 -18.50 -29.84 -13.65
CA SER A 220 -19.72 -30.51 -13.20
C SER A 220 -20.74 -29.55 -12.57
N ALA A 221 -20.48 -28.24 -12.60
CA ALA A 221 -21.32 -27.26 -11.94
C ALA A 221 -22.53 -26.84 -12.79
N ASP A 222 -23.67 -26.64 -12.14
CA ASP A 222 -24.81 -25.90 -12.70
C ASP A 222 -24.51 -24.39 -12.61
N LEU A 223 -23.87 -23.86 -13.67
CA LEU A 223 -23.45 -22.46 -13.71
C LEU A 223 -24.63 -21.48 -13.60
N PRO A 224 -25.78 -21.68 -14.28
CA PRO A 224 -26.96 -20.84 -14.07
C PRO A 224 -27.44 -20.80 -12.62
N ALA A 225 -27.52 -21.97 -11.95
CA ALA A 225 -27.93 -22.02 -10.55
C ALA A 225 -26.92 -21.34 -9.60
N LEU A 226 -25.62 -21.52 -9.86
CA LEU A 226 -24.56 -20.84 -9.12
C LEU A 226 -24.59 -19.33 -9.34
N ALA A 227 -24.79 -18.86 -10.57
CA ALA A 227 -24.90 -17.44 -10.89
C ALA A 227 -26.10 -16.80 -10.17
N ALA A 228 -27.26 -17.47 -10.18
CA ALA A 228 -28.44 -17.01 -9.45
C ALA A 228 -28.21 -16.94 -7.93
N THR A 229 -27.53 -17.97 -7.38
CA THR A 229 -27.15 -17.99 -5.95
C THR A 229 -26.16 -16.87 -5.62
N GLY A 230 -25.15 -16.65 -6.48
CA GLY A 230 -24.18 -15.58 -6.35
C GLY A 230 -24.81 -14.20 -6.38
N LYS A 231 -25.76 -13.98 -7.31
CA LYS A 231 -26.53 -12.73 -7.37
C LYS A 231 -27.32 -12.51 -6.08
N ALA A 232 -28.02 -13.53 -5.59
CA ALA A 232 -28.79 -13.43 -4.36
C ALA A 232 -27.90 -13.11 -3.14
N LEU A 233 -26.68 -13.64 -3.08
CA LEU A 233 -25.69 -13.29 -2.06
C LEU A 233 -25.22 -11.84 -2.21
N TYR A 234 -24.87 -11.42 -3.42
CA TYR A 234 -24.43 -10.05 -3.72
C TYR A 234 -25.48 -9.01 -3.29
N ASP A 235 -26.75 -9.27 -3.63
CA ASP A 235 -27.89 -8.43 -3.25
C ASP A 235 -28.11 -8.44 -1.73
N ARG A 236 -28.10 -9.63 -1.09
CA ARG A 236 -28.32 -9.79 0.36
C ARG A 236 -27.30 -9.03 1.20
N HIS A 237 -26.05 -8.99 0.76
CA HIS A 237 -24.97 -8.31 1.45
C HIS A 237 -24.78 -6.86 1.00
N ALA A 238 -25.70 -6.32 0.19
CA ALA A 238 -25.67 -4.96 -0.32
C ALA A 238 -24.32 -4.59 -0.97
N CYS A 239 -23.68 -5.55 -1.65
CA CYS A 239 -22.35 -5.35 -2.25
C CYS A 239 -22.33 -4.18 -3.26
N ALA A 240 -23.46 -3.92 -3.93
CA ALA A 240 -23.65 -2.79 -4.85
C ALA A 240 -23.36 -1.42 -4.19
N ALA A 241 -23.57 -1.27 -2.88
CA ALA A 241 -23.29 -0.03 -2.17
C ALA A 241 -21.81 0.38 -2.29
N CYS A 242 -20.90 -0.59 -2.27
CA CYS A 242 -19.45 -0.35 -2.37
C CYS A 242 -18.92 -0.43 -3.80
N HIS A 243 -19.61 -1.14 -4.70
CA HIS A 243 -19.11 -1.43 -6.04
C HIS A 243 -19.79 -0.64 -7.16
N GLU A 244 -20.95 -0.03 -6.90
CA GLU A 244 -21.76 0.66 -7.91
C GLU A 244 -22.28 2.04 -7.46
N GLN A 245 -22.64 2.21 -6.18
CA GLN A 245 -23.47 3.35 -5.74
C GLN A 245 -22.75 4.36 -4.84
N GLY A 246 -21.52 4.07 -4.38
CA GLY A 246 -20.77 4.93 -3.46
C GLY A 246 -19.92 6.00 -4.16
N ALA A 247 -19.61 7.09 -3.44
CA ALA A 247 -18.73 8.17 -3.92
C ALA A 247 -17.32 7.68 -4.32
N ASN A 248 -16.90 6.51 -3.81
CA ASN A 248 -15.64 5.84 -4.12
C ASN A 248 -15.86 4.38 -4.57
N ALA A 249 -16.89 4.16 -5.39
CA ALA A 249 -17.27 2.81 -5.83
C ALA A 249 -16.08 2.05 -6.45
N LYS A 250 -15.76 0.87 -5.92
CA LYS A 250 -14.72 0.00 -6.46
C LYS A 250 -15.31 -0.84 -7.59
N SER A 251 -15.31 -0.29 -8.80
CA SER A 251 -15.96 -0.91 -9.95
C SER A 251 -15.50 -2.36 -10.22
N LEU A 252 -16.49 -3.24 -10.37
CA LEU A 252 -16.32 -4.64 -10.78
C LEU A 252 -16.41 -4.83 -12.31
N ALA A 253 -16.38 -3.73 -13.07
CA ALA A 253 -16.41 -3.77 -14.53
C ALA A 253 -15.20 -4.55 -15.08
N ASN A 254 -15.43 -5.34 -16.12
CA ASN A 254 -14.41 -6.16 -16.76
C ASN A 254 -13.60 -7.05 -15.78
N LEU A 255 -14.18 -7.48 -14.65
CA LEU A 255 -13.49 -8.32 -13.65
C LEU A 255 -12.96 -9.62 -14.28
N ASN A 256 -13.73 -10.19 -15.19
CA ASN A 256 -13.38 -11.40 -15.96
C ASN A 256 -12.25 -11.19 -16.98
N GLN A 257 -11.84 -9.96 -17.23
CA GLN A 257 -10.66 -9.63 -18.02
C GLN A 257 -9.44 -9.34 -17.14
N ARG A 258 -9.55 -9.52 -15.82
CA ARG A 258 -8.49 -9.20 -14.85
C ARG A 258 -8.17 -10.36 -13.92
N LEU A 259 -9.17 -11.19 -13.57
CA LEU A 259 -9.06 -12.26 -12.58
C LEU A 259 -9.71 -13.55 -13.07
N GLY A 260 -9.15 -14.68 -12.64
CA GLY A 260 -9.77 -16.00 -12.68
C GLY A 260 -10.60 -16.30 -11.43
N TYR A 261 -11.24 -17.46 -11.43
CA TYR A 261 -12.08 -17.93 -10.33
C TYR A 261 -11.29 -18.11 -9.03
N ALA A 262 -10.07 -18.65 -9.10
CA ALA A 262 -9.25 -18.84 -7.90
C ALA A 262 -8.95 -17.50 -7.23
N ALA A 263 -8.54 -16.50 -8.01
CA ALA A 263 -8.22 -15.18 -7.50
C ALA A 263 -9.45 -14.47 -6.88
N VAL A 264 -10.65 -14.63 -7.45
CA VAL A 264 -11.88 -14.09 -6.85
C VAL A 264 -12.25 -14.82 -5.56
N ILE A 265 -12.13 -16.16 -5.53
CA ILE A 265 -12.42 -16.96 -4.33
C ILE A 265 -11.46 -16.60 -3.20
N ASP A 266 -10.17 -16.46 -3.49
CA ASP A 266 -9.15 -16.07 -2.50
C ASP A 266 -9.46 -14.67 -1.92
N ALA A 267 -9.85 -13.72 -2.77
CA ALA A 267 -10.26 -12.38 -2.33
C ALA A 267 -11.53 -12.41 -1.46
N LEU A 268 -12.47 -13.32 -1.71
CA LEU A 268 -13.66 -13.50 -0.87
C LEU A 268 -13.35 -14.21 0.46
N ALA A 269 -12.33 -15.07 0.49
CA ALA A 269 -11.89 -15.77 1.69
C ALA A 269 -11.07 -14.87 2.63
N ALA A 270 -10.28 -13.96 2.05
CA ALA A 270 -9.43 -13.03 2.79
C ALA A 270 -9.55 -11.60 2.21
N PRO A 271 -10.69 -10.93 2.40
CA PRO A 271 -10.91 -9.59 1.85
C PRO A 271 -9.96 -8.58 2.49
N GLN A 272 -9.32 -7.76 1.67
CA GLN A 272 -8.48 -6.65 2.13
C GLN A 272 -9.32 -5.41 2.41
N SER A 273 -8.93 -4.62 3.41
CA SER A 273 -9.59 -3.34 3.72
C SER A 273 -9.64 -2.43 2.49
N PRO A 274 -10.77 -1.75 2.22
CA PRO A 274 -11.92 -1.53 3.10
C PRO A 274 -13.07 -2.57 2.94
N MET A 275 -12.87 -3.69 2.24
CA MET A 275 -13.94 -4.66 2.03
C MET A 275 -14.33 -5.37 3.35
N PRO A 276 -15.63 -5.44 3.71
CA PRO A 276 -16.06 -6.16 4.90
C PRO A 276 -15.76 -7.65 4.83
N VAL A 277 -15.47 -8.25 5.99
CA VAL A 277 -15.27 -9.70 6.09
C VAL A 277 -16.63 -10.40 6.16
N TYR A 278 -16.87 -11.30 5.20
CA TYR A 278 -18.06 -12.14 5.16
C TYR A 278 -17.67 -13.61 5.39
N ALA A 279 -18.37 -14.29 6.29
CA ALA A 279 -18.14 -15.72 6.57
C ALA A 279 -18.80 -16.62 5.51
N PHE A 280 -18.42 -16.46 4.24
CA PHE A 280 -18.94 -17.28 3.15
C PHE A 280 -18.39 -18.71 3.22
N THR A 281 -19.25 -19.70 2.99
CA THR A 281 -18.80 -21.09 2.78
C THR A 281 -18.07 -21.21 1.42
N PRO A 282 -17.24 -22.24 1.21
CA PRO A 282 -16.58 -22.47 -0.08
C PRO A 282 -17.56 -22.50 -1.27
N GLU A 283 -18.77 -23.03 -1.07
CA GLU A 283 -19.82 -23.07 -2.10
C GLU A 283 -20.37 -21.67 -2.40
N GLN A 284 -20.56 -20.85 -1.37
CA GLN A 284 -21.00 -19.46 -1.53
C GLN A 284 -19.94 -18.61 -2.22
N GLN A 285 -18.65 -18.82 -1.92
CA GLN A 285 -17.53 -18.17 -2.60
C GLN A 285 -17.51 -18.52 -4.09
N ARG A 286 -17.70 -19.80 -4.44
CA ARG A 286 -17.81 -20.23 -5.84
C ARG A 286 -19.02 -19.62 -6.54
N ALA A 287 -20.18 -19.61 -5.89
CA ALA A 287 -21.39 -19.01 -6.45
C ALA A 287 -21.21 -17.51 -6.74
N LEU A 288 -20.63 -16.76 -5.79
CA LEU A 288 -20.25 -15.36 -5.99
C LEU A 288 -19.24 -15.21 -7.11
N ALA A 289 -18.20 -16.05 -7.19
CA ALA A 289 -17.21 -15.99 -8.26
C ALA A 289 -17.84 -16.21 -9.66
N VAL A 290 -18.77 -17.16 -9.79
CA VAL A 290 -19.53 -17.37 -11.05
C VAL A 290 -20.34 -16.14 -11.43
N PHE A 291 -21.08 -15.55 -10.48
CA PHE A 291 -21.83 -14.32 -10.73
C PHE A 291 -20.92 -13.15 -11.11
N LEU A 292 -19.84 -12.92 -10.35
CA LEU A 292 -18.91 -11.81 -10.51
C LEU A 292 -18.04 -11.92 -11.77
N LEU A 293 -17.86 -13.10 -12.34
CA LEU A 293 -17.10 -13.32 -13.57
C LEU A 293 -18.00 -13.51 -14.80
N ALA A 294 -19.32 -13.56 -14.62
CA ALA A 294 -20.27 -13.58 -15.73
C ALA A 294 -20.13 -12.30 -16.59
N PRO A 295 -20.49 -12.33 -17.89
CA PRO A 295 -20.55 -11.13 -18.71
C PRO A 295 -21.42 -10.04 -18.05
N GLU A 296 -21.07 -8.77 -18.20
CA GLU A 296 -21.79 -7.67 -17.54
C GLU A 296 -23.29 -7.62 -17.87
N GLN A 297 -23.67 -8.07 -19.07
CA GLN A 297 -25.07 -8.18 -19.51
C GLN A 297 -25.89 -9.21 -18.71
N ALA A 298 -25.22 -10.10 -17.98
CA ALA A 298 -25.81 -11.16 -17.16
C ALA A 298 -25.71 -10.90 -15.64
N ARG A 299 -25.15 -9.75 -15.23
CA ARG A 299 -25.09 -9.31 -13.83
C ARG A 299 -26.21 -8.32 -13.53
#